data_AF-M6RSF7-F1
#
_entry.id   AF-M6RSF7-F1
#
_cell.length_a   1.000
_cell.length_b   1.000
_cell.length_c   1.000
_cell.angle_alpha   90.00
_cell.angle_beta   90.00
_cell.angle_gamma   90.00
#
_symmetry.space_group_name_H-M   'P 1'
#
loop_
_entity.id
_entity.type
_entity.pdbx_description
1 polymer ?
#
loop_
_entity_poly.entity_id
_entity_poly.type
_entity_poly.pdbx_seq_one_letter_code
_entity_poly.pdbx_strand_id
1 'polypeptide(L)'
;GGFYYNRERYLPHRLIIVDEVSMVDLDLMLSLWNSIPKNETIQEGTIPFRFILIGDPHQLPSVEKGAVLSDFLSVLESKRFHFVSKLEESNRQQPNTNGEVSKIVTLAEEILKYSPENLNLGTKIDESFPKTNQIKENILYKSEVVWLQNIESSTSDYFSRDELVEKLWKEIFYPQIDRISSWKIQDSFCFDKPDFIQKFQEELKRFRCLTIFRSGYWGVDAIQTKIMNLAAQNLFLERAGTFLPNDFPREFIL
;
A
#
# COMPACT_ATOMS: atom_id res chain seq x y z
N GLY A 1 -7.12 17.81 -9.68
CA GLY A 1 -8.44 17.27 -10.07
C GLY A 1 -9.32 17.25 -8.83
N GLY A 2 -10.58 17.64 -8.94
CA GLY A 2 -11.53 17.61 -7.81
C GLY A 2 -12.33 16.31 -7.77
N PHE A 3 -12.91 15.99 -6.62
CA PHE A 3 -13.85 14.88 -6.48
C PHE A 3 -15.20 15.24 -7.12
N TYR A 4 -15.81 14.27 -7.82
CA TYR A 4 -17.13 14.40 -8.45
C TYR A 4 -18.21 14.72 -7.41
N TYR A 5 -18.15 14.07 -6.24
CA TYR A 5 -18.97 14.40 -5.08
C TYR A 5 -18.20 15.32 -4.12
N ASN A 6 -18.86 16.35 -3.63
CA ASN A 6 -18.30 17.41 -2.82
C ASN A 6 -19.42 18.23 -2.15
N ARG A 7 -19.12 19.43 -1.64
CA ARG A 7 -20.10 20.29 -0.96
C ARG A 7 -21.24 20.78 -1.84
N GLU A 8 -21.03 20.85 -3.15
CA GLU A 8 -22.02 21.26 -4.16
C GLU A 8 -22.78 20.06 -4.74
N ARG A 9 -22.22 18.85 -4.59
CA ARG A 9 -22.82 17.60 -5.07
C ARG A 9 -22.64 16.51 -4.02
N TYR A 10 -23.64 16.35 -3.16
CA TYR A 10 -23.61 15.34 -2.11
C TYR A 10 -23.72 13.92 -2.66
N LEU A 11 -23.24 12.96 -1.86
CA LEU A 11 -23.42 11.54 -2.13
C LEU A 11 -24.91 11.17 -2.11
N PRO A 12 -25.41 10.40 -3.10
CA PRO A 12 -26.81 10.02 -3.21
C PRO A 12 -27.16 8.83 -2.29
N HIS A 13 -26.51 8.73 -1.14
CA HIS A 13 -26.63 7.63 -0.21
C HIS A 13 -27.04 8.12 1.18
N ARG A 14 -27.72 7.26 1.94
CA ARG A 14 -28.19 7.56 3.30
C ARG A 14 -27.40 6.82 4.39
N LEU A 15 -26.67 5.80 3.98
CA LEU A 15 -25.74 5.03 4.80
C LEU A 15 -24.44 4.95 4.03
N ILE A 16 -23.36 5.36 4.68
CA ILE A 16 -22.00 5.14 4.18
C ILE A 16 -21.25 4.35 5.25
N ILE A 17 -20.62 3.27 4.80
CA ILE A 17 -19.72 2.45 5.60
C ILE A 17 -18.34 2.58 4.95
N VAL A 18 -17.36 3.00 5.72
CA VAL A 18 -15.96 3.06 5.30
C VAL A 18 -15.22 2.00 6.07
N ASP A 19 -14.61 1.07 5.35
CA ASP A 19 -13.73 0.05 5.90
C ASP A 19 -12.26 0.48 5.78
N GLU A 20 -11.37 -0.10 6.57
CA GLU A 20 -9.93 0.19 6.59
C GLU A 20 -9.60 1.69 6.81
N VAL A 21 -10.33 2.34 7.71
CA VAL A 21 -10.22 3.79 7.98
C VAL A 21 -8.83 4.18 8.54
N SER A 22 -8.09 3.24 9.11
CA SER A 22 -6.68 3.38 9.51
C SER A 22 -5.78 3.89 8.37
N MET A 23 -6.09 3.51 7.12
CA MET A 23 -5.32 3.92 5.94
C MET A 23 -5.80 5.24 5.32
N VAL A 24 -6.95 5.76 5.75
CA VAL A 24 -7.53 7.00 5.20
C VAL A 24 -6.79 8.21 5.76
N ASP A 25 -6.28 9.04 4.87
CA ASP A 25 -5.64 10.30 5.22
C ASP A 25 -6.65 11.43 5.51
N LEU A 26 -6.14 12.53 6.06
CA LEU A 26 -6.97 13.67 6.46
C LEU A 26 -7.66 14.34 5.25
N ASP A 27 -6.99 14.46 4.11
CA ASP A 27 -7.50 15.18 2.95
C ASP A 27 -8.63 14.41 2.26
N LEU A 28 -8.49 13.08 2.17
CA LEU A 28 -9.49 12.15 1.69
C LEU A 28 -10.67 12.08 2.64
N MET A 29 -10.43 12.01 3.95
CA MET A 29 -11.50 12.05 4.95
C MET A 29 -12.26 13.39 4.88
N LEU A 30 -11.56 14.52 4.75
CA LEU A 30 -12.18 15.83 4.61
C LEU A 30 -13.01 15.93 3.33
N SER A 31 -12.50 15.37 2.24
CA SER A 31 -13.20 15.31 0.95
C SER A 31 -14.47 14.47 1.04
N LEU A 32 -14.40 13.30 1.70
CA LEU A 32 -15.56 12.46 1.98
C LEU A 32 -16.56 13.19 2.88
N TRP A 33 -16.11 13.78 3.98
CA TRP A 33 -16.96 14.54 4.91
C TRP A 33 -17.69 15.68 4.23
N ASN A 34 -17.01 16.39 3.33
CA ASN A 34 -17.58 17.47 2.53
C ASN A 34 -18.66 17.00 1.54
N SER A 35 -18.64 15.72 1.16
CA SER A 35 -19.63 15.12 0.27
C SER A 35 -20.86 14.56 0.98
N ILE A 36 -20.88 14.56 2.32
CA ILE A 36 -22.02 14.08 3.12
C ILE A 36 -23.08 15.19 3.25
N PRO A 37 -24.38 14.88 3.05
CA PRO A 37 -25.45 15.85 3.26
C PRO A 37 -25.49 16.33 4.71
N LYS A 38 -25.40 17.64 4.93
CA LYS A 38 -25.62 18.26 6.24
C LYS A 38 -27.11 18.47 6.43
N ASN A 39 -27.82 17.44 6.90
CA ASN A 39 -29.24 17.59 7.22
C ASN A 39 -29.39 18.38 8.52
N GLU A 40 -29.42 19.70 8.41
CA GLU A 40 -29.60 20.63 9.54
C GLU A 40 -31.05 20.64 10.06
N THR A 41 -32.00 20.14 9.26
CA THR A 41 -33.42 20.07 9.61
C THR A 41 -33.87 18.61 9.66
N ILE A 42 -33.91 18.03 10.86
CA ILE A 42 -34.58 16.75 11.10
C ILE A 42 -36.09 17.04 11.03
N GLN A 43 -36.67 16.93 9.84
CA GLN A 43 -38.14 16.95 9.70
C GLN A 43 -38.71 15.63 10.21
N GLU A 44 -39.82 15.70 10.92
CA GLU A 44 -40.56 14.54 11.42
C GLU A 44 -40.86 13.58 10.24
N GLY A 45 -40.41 12.32 10.34
CA GLY A 45 -40.50 11.33 9.26
C GLY A 45 -39.25 11.18 8.37
N THR A 46 -38.20 11.99 8.58
CA THR A 46 -36.95 11.85 7.81
C THR A 46 -36.00 10.85 8.45
N ILE A 47 -35.57 9.83 7.69
CA ILE A 47 -34.55 8.88 8.15
C ILE A 47 -33.20 9.61 8.24
N PRO A 48 -32.47 9.59 9.37
CA PRO A 48 -31.18 10.29 9.48
C PRO A 48 -30.14 9.66 8.56
N PHE A 49 -29.18 10.48 8.10
CA PHE A 49 -27.98 9.98 7.44
C PHE A 49 -27.13 9.20 8.46
N ARG A 50 -26.60 8.04 8.05
CA ARG A 50 -25.77 7.17 8.89
C ARG A 50 -24.37 7.09 8.31
N PHE A 51 -23.37 7.31 9.15
CA PHE A 51 -21.95 7.20 8.81
C PHE A 51 -21.30 6.21 9.76
N ILE A 52 -20.71 5.14 9.22
CA ILE A 52 -20.05 4.09 9.98
C ILE A 52 -18.61 4.00 9.51
N LEU A 53 -17.69 4.07 10.46
CA LEU A 53 -16.25 3.92 10.25
C LEU A 53 -15.81 2.60 10.86
N ILE A 54 -15.09 1.80 10.10
CA ILE A 54 -14.55 0.50 10.49
C ILE A 54 -13.04 0.55 10.22
N GLY A 55 -12.24 0.11 11.18
CA GLY A 55 -10.79 0.06 11.03
C GLY A 55 -10.11 -0.41 12.30
N ASP A 56 -8.83 -0.74 12.19
CA ASP A 56 -8.00 -1.15 13.32
C ASP A 56 -7.07 0.01 13.74
N PRO A 57 -7.22 0.55 14.97
CA PRO A 57 -6.36 1.63 15.46
C PRO A 57 -4.91 1.21 15.68
N HIS A 58 -4.60 -0.09 15.72
CA HIS A 58 -3.24 -0.59 15.93
C HIS A 58 -2.52 -0.95 14.62
N GLN A 59 -3.22 -0.88 13.47
CA GLN A 59 -2.60 -1.02 12.18
C GLN A 59 -1.71 0.20 11.88
N LEU A 60 -0.79 0.06 10.92
CA LEU A 60 0.01 1.17 10.44
C LEU A 60 -0.91 2.36 10.07
N PRO A 61 -0.63 3.57 10.59
CA PRO A 61 -1.40 4.74 10.22
C PRO A 61 -1.21 5.05 8.73
N SER A 62 -2.12 5.82 8.16
CA SER A 62 -2.00 6.30 6.77
C SER A 62 -0.60 6.87 6.48
N VAL A 63 -0.12 6.63 5.26
CA VAL A 63 1.19 7.10 4.78
C VAL A 63 1.22 8.64 4.65
N GLU A 64 0.05 9.28 4.55
CA GLU A 64 -0.11 10.74 4.54
C GLU A 64 -0.30 11.34 5.95
N LYS A 65 -0.55 12.65 6.04
CA LYS A 65 -0.65 13.35 7.33
C LYS A 65 -1.96 13.04 8.05
N GLY A 66 -1.85 12.68 9.33
CA GLY A 66 -2.96 12.65 10.30
C GLY A 66 -3.39 11.24 10.70
N ALA A 67 -3.50 10.99 12.00
CA ALA A 67 -4.03 9.74 12.55
C ALA A 67 -5.56 9.85 12.71
N VAL A 68 -6.27 9.97 11.57
CA VAL A 68 -7.70 10.28 11.50
C VAL A 68 -8.53 9.36 12.41
N LEU A 69 -8.31 8.05 12.33
CA LEU A 69 -9.04 7.06 13.14
C LEU A 69 -8.76 7.26 14.65
N SER A 70 -7.50 7.43 15.05
CA SER A 70 -7.11 7.63 16.44
C SER A 70 -7.69 8.92 17.02
N ASP A 71 -7.68 10.01 16.24
CA ASP A 71 -8.28 11.28 16.63
C ASP A 71 -9.79 11.15 16.85
N PHE A 72 -10.49 10.48 15.93
CA PHE A 72 -11.92 10.19 16.10
C PHE A 72 -12.20 9.35 17.35
N LEU A 73 -11.42 8.30 17.61
CA LEU A 73 -11.58 7.47 18.80
C LEU A 73 -11.41 8.31 20.08
N SER A 74 -10.36 9.14 20.16
CA SER A 74 -10.12 9.99 21.33
C SER A 74 -11.29 10.94 21.64
N VAL A 75 -11.91 11.50 20.60
CA VAL A 75 -13.04 12.42 20.75
C VAL A 75 -14.32 11.67 21.04
N LEU A 76 -14.60 10.57 20.33
CA LEU A 76 -15.87 9.84 20.44
C LEU A 76 -15.97 9.03 21.74
N GLU A 77 -14.86 8.48 22.24
CA GLU A 77 -14.81 7.81 23.55
C GLU A 77 -15.08 8.77 24.70
N SER A 78 -14.72 10.06 24.55
CA SER A 78 -14.99 11.09 25.57
C SER A 78 -16.45 11.52 25.64
N LYS A 79 -17.29 11.14 24.66
CA LYS A 79 -18.70 11.54 24.60
C LYS A 79 -19.56 10.55 25.38
N ARG A 80 -20.61 11.07 26.04
CA ARG A 80 -21.59 10.27 26.81
C ARG A 80 -22.40 9.28 25.98
N PHE A 81 -22.47 9.48 24.67
CA PHE A 81 -23.17 8.60 23.75
C PHE A 81 -22.16 7.57 23.25
N HIS A 82 -22.45 6.27 23.45
CA HIS A 82 -21.61 5.16 23.01
C HIS A 82 -21.64 5.06 21.47
N PHE A 83 -20.84 5.88 20.79
CA PHE A 83 -20.66 5.85 19.33
C PHE A 83 -19.56 4.88 18.88
N VAL A 84 -18.78 4.36 19.83
CA VAL A 84 -17.66 3.46 19.56
C VAL A 84 -18.02 2.07 20.06
N SER A 85 -17.95 1.09 19.15
CA SER A 85 -18.04 -0.33 19.48
C SER A 85 -16.68 -0.96 19.21
N LYS A 86 -16.05 -1.51 20.25
CA LYS A 86 -14.80 -2.28 20.13
C LYS A 86 -15.13 -3.76 20.03
N LEU A 87 -14.56 -4.43 19.04
CA LEU A 87 -14.64 -5.87 18.91
C LEU A 87 -13.42 -6.47 19.60
N GLU A 88 -13.64 -7.23 20.67
CA GLU A 88 -12.56 -7.86 21.46
C GLU A 88 -12.37 -9.35 21.13
N GLU A 89 -13.33 -9.97 20.45
CA GLU A 89 -13.30 -11.37 20.05
C GLU A 89 -13.14 -11.49 18.53
N SER A 90 -12.23 -12.35 18.05
CA SER A 90 -12.16 -12.67 16.63
C SER A 90 -12.55 -14.12 16.34
N ASN A 91 -13.49 -14.27 15.42
CA ASN A 91 -13.92 -15.57 14.92
C ASN A 91 -12.84 -16.29 14.10
N ARG A 92 -11.80 -15.60 13.63
CA ARG A 92 -10.62 -16.23 13.00
C ARG A 92 -9.66 -16.82 14.04
N GLN A 93 -9.81 -16.44 15.31
CA GLN A 93 -9.00 -16.93 16.44
C GLN A 93 -9.61 -18.15 17.11
N GLN A 94 -10.71 -18.70 16.57
CA GLN A 94 -11.28 -19.91 17.13
C GLN A 94 -10.21 -21.00 17.12
N PRO A 95 -9.96 -21.65 18.27
CA PRO A 95 -9.00 -22.74 18.33
C PRO A 95 -9.36 -23.78 17.26
N ASN A 96 -8.35 -24.29 16.56
CA ASN A 96 -8.53 -25.41 15.65
C ASN A 96 -9.12 -26.61 16.44
N THR A 97 -9.51 -27.68 15.75
CA THR A 97 -10.06 -28.90 16.39
C THR A 97 -9.19 -29.46 17.53
N ASN A 98 -7.92 -29.07 17.59
CA ASN A 98 -6.93 -29.49 18.58
C ASN A 98 -6.74 -28.48 19.74
N GLY A 99 -7.50 -27.38 19.78
CA GLY A 99 -7.37 -26.33 20.82
C GLY A 99 -6.23 -25.32 20.57
N GLU A 100 -5.56 -25.38 19.42
CA GLU A 100 -4.45 -24.51 19.06
C GLU A 100 -4.92 -23.29 18.25
N VAL A 101 -4.40 -22.10 18.56
CA VAL A 101 -4.66 -20.85 17.83
C VAL A 101 -3.57 -20.63 16.77
N SER A 102 -3.89 -19.98 15.65
CA SER A 102 -2.88 -19.67 14.61
C SER A 102 -1.70 -18.87 15.18
N LYS A 103 -0.49 -19.25 14.77
CA LYS A 103 0.75 -18.58 15.18
C LYS A 103 0.83 -17.12 14.73
N ILE A 104 0.12 -16.77 13.67
CA ILE A 104 -0.01 -15.39 13.17
C ILE A 104 -0.73 -14.51 14.21
N VAL A 105 -1.79 -15.05 14.82
CA VAL A 105 -2.56 -14.35 15.87
C VAL A 105 -1.71 -14.17 17.12
N THR A 106 -1.04 -15.24 17.56
CA THR A 106 -0.15 -15.19 18.73
C THR A 106 0.92 -14.12 18.56
N LEU A 107 1.55 -14.06 17.37
CA LEU A 107 2.55 -13.03 17.08
C LEU A 107 1.94 -11.62 17.09
N ALA A 108 0.76 -11.42 16.49
CA ALA A 108 0.11 -10.11 16.45
C ALA A 108 -0.21 -9.59 17.86
N GLU A 109 -0.76 -10.44 18.74
CA GLU A 109 -1.02 -10.06 20.14
C GLU A 109 0.27 -9.79 20.93
N GLU A 110 1.32 -10.56 20.70
CA GLU A 110 2.63 -10.31 21.29
C GLU A 110 3.12 -8.92 20.88
N ILE A 111 3.12 -8.59 19.57
CA ILE A 111 3.52 -7.27 19.05
C ILE A 111 2.72 -6.14 19.73
N LEU A 112 1.41 -6.29 19.89
CA LEU A 112 0.55 -5.28 20.53
C LEU A 112 0.84 -5.08 22.02
N LYS A 113 1.30 -6.11 22.73
CA LYS A 113 1.68 -6.01 24.15
C LYS A 113 3.01 -5.26 24.37
N TYR A 114 3.79 -5.03 23.32
CA TYR A 114 5.09 -4.36 23.44
C TYR A 114 4.97 -2.83 23.28
N SER A 115 5.40 -2.10 24.32
CA SER A 115 5.56 -0.64 24.29
C SER A 115 6.89 -0.25 23.61
N PRO A 116 6.93 0.83 22.79
CA PRO A 116 8.10 1.26 22.02
C PRO A 116 9.35 1.61 22.85
N GLU A 117 9.23 1.76 24.18
CA GLU A 117 10.36 2.04 25.07
C GLU A 117 11.31 0.83 25.27
N ASN A 118 10.91 -0.37 24.82
CA ASN A 118 11.66 -1.61 24.97
C ASN A 118 12.33 -2.09 23.66
N LEU A 119 13.03 -1.19 22.96
CA LEU A 119 13.76 -1.51 21.72
C LEU A 119 14.89 -2.56 21.86
N ASN A 120 15.26 -2.96 23.08
CA ASN A 120 16.30 -3.96 23.34
C ASN A 120 15.76 -5.41 23.49
N LEU A 121 14.52 -5.69 23.07
CA LEU A 121 13.80 -6.93 23.42
C LEU A 121 13.63 -7.98 22.31
N GLY A 122 14.57 -8.05 21.37
CA GLY A 122 14.56 -9.06 20.30
C GLY A 122 14.73 -10.51 20.78
N THR A 123 14.83 -10.83 22.06
CA THR A 123 15.19 -12.19 22.53
C THR A 123 13.99 -13.10 22.80
N LYS A 124 12.87 -12.59 23.34
CA LYS A 124 11.72 -13.45 23.70
C LYS A 124 10.89 -13.90 22.49
N ILE A 125 10.65 -13.00 21.54
CA ILE A 125 9.90 -13.34 20.31
C ILE A 125 10.78 -14.15 19.33
N ASP A 126 12.10 -13.97 19.39
CA ASP A 126 13.06 -14.65 18.49
C ASP A 126 13.25 -16.14 18.80
N GLU A 127 12.91 -16.58 20.03
CA GLU A 127 13.00 -17.99 20.43
C GLU A 127 11.73 -18.80 20.11
N SER A 128 10.56 -18.15 19.99
CA SER A 128 9.27 -18.84 19.81
C SER A 128 8.95 -19.21 18.34
N PHE A 129 9.57 -18.54 17.38
CA PHE A 129 9.34 -18.77 15.95
C PHE A 129 10.59 -19.31 15.23
N PRO A 130 10.45 -20.27 14.32
CA PRO A 130 11.58 -20.83 13.59
C PRO A 130 12.23 -19.80 12.66
N LYS A 131 13.56 -19.83 12.60
CA LYS A 131 14.37 -18.94 11.78
C LYS A 131 14.55 -19.48 10.35
N THR A 132 14.57 -18.59 9.38
CA THR A 132 14.91 -18.85 7.97
C THR A 132 15.84 -17.76 7.44
N ASN A 133 16.68 -18.10 6.47
CA ASN A 133 17.61 -17.14 5.86
C ASN A 133 17.17 -16.78 4.43
N GLN A 134 16.06 -17.35 3.94
CA GLN A 134 15.56 -17.16 2.58
C GLN A 134 14.03 -17.17 2.56
N ILE A 135 13.45 -16.29 1.75
CA ILE A 135 12.04 -16.32 1.35
C ILE A 135 12.01 -16.70 -0.14
N LYS A 136 11.37 -17.83 -0.46
CA LYS A 136 11.15 -18.31 -1.83
C LYS A 136 9.73 -18.83 -1.99
N GLU A 137 9.22 -18.74 -3.21
CA GLU A 137 7.93 -19.33 -3.59
C GLU A 137 8.01 -20.87 -3.54
N ASN A 138 6.89 -21.52 -3.20
CA ASN A 138 6.72 -22.98 -3.19
C ASN A 138 7.69 -23.77 -2.29
N ILE A 139 8.21 -23.15 -1.23
CA ILE A 139 8.97 -23.85 -0.18
C ILE A 139 8.07 -24.17 1.00
N LEU A 140 8.19 -25.40 1.51
CA LEU A 140 7.54 -25.79 2.76
C LEU A 140 8.30 -25.19 3.95
N TYR A 141 7.69 -24.21 4.61
CA TYR A 141 8.22 -23.63 5.85
C TYR A 141 7.84 -24.49 7.06
N LYS A 142 8.70 -24.53 8.08
CA LYS A 142 8.48 -25.30 9.32
C LYS A 142 7.29 -24.80 10.15
N SER A 143 6.79 -23.59 9.86
CA SER A 143 5.76 -22.89 10.60
C SER A 143 5.12 -21.84 9.69
N GLU A 144 3.88 -21.45 9.99
CA GLU A 144 3.17 -20.34 9.32
C GLU A 144 3.92 -19.01 9.46
N VAL A 145 4.61 -18.85 10.59
CA VAL A 145 5.42 -17.68 10.93
C VAL A 145 6.87 -18.10 11.08
N VAL A 146 7.78 -17.37 10.44
CA VAL A 146 9.23 -17.57 10.48
C VAL A 146 9.96 -16.24 10.65
N TRP A 147 11.08 -16.24 11.36
CA TRP A 147 11.98 -15.10 11.42
C TRP A 147 12.93 -15.11 10.22
N LEU A 148 12.85 -14.09 9.36
CA LEU A 148 13.85 -13.89 8.32
C LEU A 148 15.10 -13.28 8.95
N GLN A 149 16.13 -14.10 9.15
CA GLN A 149 17.43 -13.61 9.57
C GLN A 149 18.21 -13.12 8.37
N ASN A 150 18.71 -11.90 8.46
CA ASN A 150 19.77 -11.49 7.55
C ASN A 150 20.98 -12.37 7.85
N ILE A 151 21.57 -12.95 6.82
CA ILE A 151 22.87 -13.61 6.97
C ILE A 151 23.80 -12.50 7.44
N GLU A 152 24.53 -12.69 8.53
CA GLU A 152 25.62 -11.79 8.90
C GLU A 152 26.65 -11.81 7.76
N SER A 153 26.43 -10.99 6.73
CA SER A 153 27.39 -10.69 5.71
C SER A 153 28.39 -9.73 6.35
N SER A 154 29.67 -10.11 6.38
CA SER A 154 30.77 -9.23 6.78
C SER A 154 30.90 -7.99 5.88
N THR A 155 30.13 -7.94 4.81
CA THR A 155 29.90 -6.80 3.93
C THR A 155 28.54 -6.20 4.26
N SER A 156 28.51 -5.04 4.88
CA SER A 156 27.25 -4.35 5.12
C SER A 156 26.53 -4.09 3.80
N ASP A 157 25.37 -4.71 3.59
CA ASP A 157 24.49 -4.48 2.42
C ASP A 157 23.77 -3.12 2.51
N TYR A 158 24.48 -2.06 2.95
CA TYR A 158 23.99 -0.69 2.87
C TYR A 158 24.17 -0.23 1.43
N PHE A 159 23.24 -0.60 0.56
CA PHE A 159 23.11 0.10 -0.71
C PHE A 159 22.68 1.53 -0.41
N SER A 160 23.41 2.50 -0.97
CA SER A 160 22.82 3.81 -1.16
C SER A 160 21.58 3.68 -2.05
N ARG A 161 20.62 4.60 -1.91
CA ARG A 161 19.43 4.60 -2.78
C ARG A 161 19.81 4.55 -4.25
N ASP A 162 20.85 5.28 -4.64
CA ASP A 162 21.26 5.38 -6.03
C ASP A 162 21.83 4.04 -6.54
N GLU A 163 22.63 3.32 -5.73
CA GLU A 163 23.08 1.97 -6.06
C GLU A 163 21.93 0.96 -6.11
N LEU A 164 20.97 1.06 -5.18
CA LEU A 164 19.77 0.23 -5.19
C LEU A 164 18.95 0.48 -6.45
N VAL A 165 18.72 1.75 -6.81
CA VAL A 165 17.96 2.14 -7.99
C VAL A 165 18.63 1.67 -9.27
N GLU A 166 19.96 1.77 -9.38
CA GLU A 166 20.70 1.21 -10.50
C GLU A 166 20.55 -0.31 -10.59
N LYS A 167 20.62 -1.01 -9.45
CA LYS A 167 20.46 -2.46 -9.40
C LYS A 167 19.04 -2.86 -9.82
N LEU A 168 18.02 -2.20 -9.28
CA LEU A 168 16.62 -2.41 -9.67
C LEU A 168 16.41 -2.16 -11.17
N TRP A 169 17.01 -1.10 -11.72
CA TRP A 169 16.94 -0.81 -13.14
C TRP A 169 17.58 -1.91 -13.98
N LYS A 170 18.81 -2.31 -13.67
CA LYS A 170 19.58 -3.30 -14.44
C LYS A 170 19.00 -4.71 -14.34
N GLU A 171 18.60 -5.14 -13.15
CA GLU A 171 18.21 -6.53 -12.88
C GLU A 171 16.71 -6.78 -13.08
N ILE A 172 15.87 -5.76 -12.86
CA ILE A 172 14.41 -5.93 -12.87
C ILE A 172 13.78 -5.18 -14.04
N PHE A 173 13.92 -3.86 -14.12
CA PHE A 173 13.11 -3.07 -15.07
C PHE A 173 13.59 -3.16 -16.52
N TYR A 174 14.89 -3.02 -16.77
CA TYR A 174 15.44 -3.03 -18.13
C TYR A 174 15.17 -4.34 -18.89
N PRO A 175 15.38 -5.54 -18.30
CA PRO A 175 15.05 -6.79 -18.98
C PRO A 175 13.57 -6.93 -19.34
N GLN A 176 12.66 -6.38 -18.53
CA GLN A 176 11.23 -6.40 -18.85
C GLN A 176 10.89 -5.41 -19.97
N ILE A 177 11.53 -4.23 -20.00
CA ILE A 177 11.35 -3.26 -21.09
C ILE A 177 11.84 -3.83 -22.41
N ASP A 178 13.02 -4.47 -22.43
CA ASP A 178 13.56 -5.15 -23.62
C ASP A 178 12.61 -6.26 -24.10
N ARG A 179 12.05 -7.02 -23.16
CA ARG A 179 11.04 -8.03 -23.47
C ARG A 179 9.77 -7.43 -24.08
N ILE A 180 9.29 -6.28 -23.61
CA ILE A 180 8.11 -5.59 -24.17
C ILE A 180 8.43 -4.93 -25.51
N SER A 181 9.62 -4.33 -25.67
CA SER A 181 10.04 -3.69 -26.92
C SER A 181 10.18 -4.69 -28.07
N SER A 182 10.48 -5.96 -27.75
CA SER A 182 10.48 -7.07 -28.71
C SER A 182 9.07 -7.45 -29.23
N TRP A 183 8.01 -6.93 -28.62
CA TRP A 183 6.64 -7.18 -29.09
C TRP A 183 6.45 -6.47 -30.42
N LYS A 184 6.32 -7.24 -31.49
CA LYS A 184 5.97 -6.72 -32.82
C LYS A 184 4.52 -6.27 -32.82
N ILE A 185 4.28 -5.04 -32.39
CA ILE A 185 3.00 -4.36 -32.53
C ILE A 185 2.89 -3.96 -34.01
N GLN A 186 2.32 -4.83 -34.84
CA GLN A 186 1.94 -4.46 -36.20
C GLN A 186 0.70 -3.57 -36.13
N ASP A 187 0.58 -2.60 -37.05
CA ASP A 187 -0.48 -1.57 -37.10
C ASP A 187 -1.93 -2.11 -37.13
N SER A 188 -2.10 -3.45 -37.23
CA SER A 188 -3.39 -4.16 -37.25
C SER A 188 -3.67 -5.01 -36.00
N PHE A 189 -2.87 -4.91 -34.93
CA PHE A 189 -3.23 -5.53 -33.66
C PHE A 189 -4.40 -4.77 -33.02
N CYS A 190 -5.57 -5.41 -32.99
CA CYS A 190 -6.70 -4.96 -32.17
C CYS A 190 -6.27 -4.94 -30.70
N PHE A 191 -6.05 -3.75 -30.16
CA PHE A 191 -5.89 -3.48 -28.73
C PHE A 191 -7.09 -3.96 -27.90
N ASP A 192 -8.18 -4.36 -28.55
CA ASP A 192 -9.41 -4.86 -27.96
C ASP A 192 -9.40 -6.38 -27.65
N LYS A 193 -8.31 -7.10 -27.94
CA LYS A 193 -8.23 -8.53 -27.59
C LYS A 193 -8.05 -8.70 -26.08
N PRO A 194 -8.94 -9.42 -25.38
CA PRO A 194 -8.89 -9.58 -23.93
C PRO A 194 -7.58 -10.24 -23.46
N ASP A 195 -7.04 -11.20 -24.22
CA ASP A 195 -5.77 -11.87 -23.89
C ASP A 195 -4.57 -10.90 -23.94
N PHE A 196 -4.58 -9.94 -24.87
CA PHE A 196 -3.54 -8.92 -24.96
C PHE A 196 -3.66 -7.94 -23.79
N ILE A 197 -4.88 -7.48 -23.48
CA ILE A 197 -5.13 -6.58 -22.35
C ILE A 197 -4.69 -7.24 -21.04
N GLN A 198 -5.04 -8.51 -20.83
CA GLN A 198 -4.64 -9.24 -19.63
C GLN A 198 -3.11 -9.36 -19.55
N LYS A 199 -2.46 -9.79 -20.64
CA LYS A 199 -0.99 -9.90 -20.69
C LYS A 199 -0.31 -8.55 -20.46
N PHE A 200 -0.83 -7.47 -21.05
CA PHE A 200 -0.31 -6.12 -20.86
C PHE A 200 -0.49 -5.63 -19.42
N GLN A 201 -1.65 -5.89 -18.80
CA GLN A 201 -1.90 -5.58 -17.40
C GLN A 201 -0.98 -6.37 -16.45
N GLU A 202 -0.73 -7.65 -16.74
CA GLU A 202 0.21 -8.47 -15.97
C GLU A 202 1.64 -7.94 -16.05
N GLU A 203 2.07 -7.48 -17.23
CA GLU A 203 3.39 -6.86 -17.39
C GLU A 203 3.46 -5.49 -16.70
N LEU A 204 2.42 -4.65 -16.79
CA LEU A 204 2.37 -3.36 -16.08
C LEU A 204 2.47 -3.51 -14.56
N LYS A 205 1.91 -4.58 -13.98
CA LYS A 205 2.03 -4.86 -12.55
C LYS A 205 3.49 -5.06 -12.11
N ARG A 206 4.37 -5.49 -13.01
CA ARG A 206 5.80 -5.75 -12.72
C ARG A 206 6.64 -4.47 -12.65
N PHE A 207 6.12 -3.33 -13.09
CA PHE A 207 6.80 -2.03 -13.00
C PHE A 207 6.50 -1.25 -11.72
N ARG A 208 5.70 -1.82 -10.80
CA ARG A 208 5.30 -1.13 -9.57
C ARG A 208 6.39 -1.27 -8.51
N CYS A 209 7.02 -0.15 -8.15
CA CYS A 209 7.87 -0.05 -6.96
C CYS A 209 7.09 0.67 -5.86
N LEU A 210 6.89 -0.01 -4.73
CA LEU A 210 6.27 0.56 -3.54
C LEU A 210 7.32 0.66 -2.45
N THR A 211 7.37 1.79 -1.76
CA THR A 211 8.23 1.99 -0.60
C THR A 211 7.42 2.48 0.57
N ILE A 212 7.97 2.31 1.77
CA ILE A 212 7.31 2.65 3.04
C ILE A 212 7.01 4.16 3.12
N PHE A 213 7.84 4.98 2.47
CA PHE A 213 7.69 6.43 2.45
C PHE A 213 7.21 6.88 1.07
N ARG A 214 6.29 7.83 1.01
CA ARG A 214 5.91 8.43 -0.28
C ARG A 214 6.94 9.44 -0.77
N SER A 215 7.33 10.35 0.12
CA SER A 215 8.27 11.45 -0.16
C SER A 215 9.60 11.28 0.55
N GLY A 216 10.59 12.09 0.19
CA GLY A 216 11.92 12.08 0.80
C GLY A 216 12.90 11.18 0.04
N TYR A 217 14.13 11.06 0.54
CA TYR A 217 15.21 10.38 -0.19
C TYR A 217 14.82 8.95 -0.58
N TRP A 218 14.26 8.18 0.36
CA TRP A 218 13.76 6.80 0.16
C TRP A 218 12.27 6.73 -0.23
N GLY A 219 11.68 7.88 -0.57
CA GLY A 219 10.29 7.97 -0.97
C GLY A 219 10.04 7.35 -2.34
N VAL A 220 8.83 6.81 -2.56
CA VAL A 220 8.36 6.32 -3.86
C VAL A 220 8.62 7.36 -4.95
N ASP A 221 8.29 8.63 -4.70
CA ASP A 221 8.43 9.70 -5.70
C ASP A 221 9.90 9.87 -6.14
N ALA A 222 10.83 9.84 -5.18
CA ALA A 222 12.25 10.03 -5.44
C ALA A 222 12.88 8.82 -6.14
N ILE A 223 12.51 7.60 -5.72
CA ILE A 223 12.97 6.35 -6.34
C ILE A 223 12.42 6.22 -7.75
N GLN A 224 11.12 6.46 -7.95
CA GLN A 224 10.48 6.44 -9.27
C GLN A 224 11.09 7.49 -10.20
N THR A 225 11.29 8.72 -9.72
CA THR A 225 11.94 9.78 -10.52
C THR A 225 13.36 9.37 -10.94
N LYS A 226 14.13 8.76 -10.04
CA LYS A 226 15.49 8.30 -10.36
C LYS A 226 15.49 7.15 -11.36
N ILE A 227 14.58 6.18 -11.21
CA ILE A 227 14.38 5.09 -12.18
C ILE A 227 14.01 5.66 -13.55
N MET A 228 13.08 6.63 -13.60
CA MET A 228 12.68 7.30 -14.85
C MET A 228 13.84 8.04 -15.52
N ASN A 229 14.69 8.70 -14.75
CA ASN A 229 15.88 9.37 -15.29
C ASN A 229 16.88 8.36 -15.88
N LEU A 230 17.10 7.20 -15.23
CA LEU A 230 17.93 6.12 -15.78
C LEU A 230 17.31 5.53 -17.04
N ALA A 231 15.99 5.37 -17.08
CA ALA A 231 15.26 4.94 -18.25
C ALA A 231 15.45 5.90 -19.43
N ALA A 232 15.27 7.19 -19.18
CA ALA A 232 15.48 8.24 -20.17
C ALA A 232 16.94 8.27 -20.66
N GLN A 233 17.92 8.07 -19.78
CA GLN A 233 19.32 8.04 -20.21
C GLN A 233 19.60 6.82 -21.10
N ASN A 234 19.27 5.61 -20.65
CA ASN A 234 19.61 4.40 -21.41
C ASN A 234 18.83 4.26 -22.72
N LEU A 235 17.52 4.50 -22.72
CA LEU A 235 16.68 4.31 -23.91
C LEU A 235 16.88 5.41 -24.97
N PHE A 236 17.25 6.63 -24.57
CA PHE A 236 17.51 7.72 -25.52
C PHE A 236 18.98 7.77 -25.97
N LEU A 237 19.95 7.36 -25.15
CA LEU A 237 21.35 7.24 -25.60
C LEU A 237 21.55 6.10 -26.59
N GLU A 238 20.83 4.98 -26.47
CA GLU A 238 20.82 3.92 -27.49
C GLU A 238 20.22 4.39 -28.83
N ARG A 239 19.32 5.38 -28.82
CA ARG A 239 18.70 5.95 -30.04
C ARG A 239 19.45 7.14 -30.63
N ALA A 240 20.32 7.81 -29.87
CA ALA A 240 21.07 8.99 -30.31
C ALA A 240 22.12 8.72 -31.41
N GLY A 241 22.32 7.45 -31.80
CA GLY A 241 23.05 7.10 -33.03
C GLY A 241 22.32 7.48 -34.32
N THR A 242 21.02 7.79 -34.27
CA THR A 242 20.23 8.14 -35.46
C THR A 242 19.07 9.10 -35.11
N PHE A 243 19.12 10.32 -35.68
CA PHE A 243 18.04 11.30 -35.97
C PHE A 243 18.03 12.68 -35.29
N LEU A 244 17.63 13.65 -36.12
CA LEU A 244 17.64 15.11 -36.05
C LEU A 244 16.50 15.71 -35.17
N PRO A 245 16.60 17.00 -34.76
CA PRO A 245 15.96 17.52 -33.55
C PRO A 245 14.50 18.01 -33.74
N ASN A 246 13.59 17.21 -34.30
CA ASN A 246 12.18 17.63 -34.45
C ASN A 246 11.10 16.60 -34.09
N ASP A 247 11.44 15.40 -33.62
CA ASP A 247 10.43 14.40 -33.23
C ASP A 247 10.27 14.31 -31.71
N PHE A 248 9.61 15.31 -31.11
CA PHE A 248 8.97 15.17 -29.80
C PHE A 248 7.45 15.23 -29.97
N PRO A 249 6.70 14.17 -29.64
CA PRO A 249 5.36 14.35 -29.12
C PRO A 249 5.48 14.79 -27.67
N ARG A 250 4.97 15.99 -27.39
CA ARG A 250 4.67 16.45 -26.03
C ARG A 250 3.68 15.47 -25.40
N GLU A 251 3.91 15.18 -24.12
CA GLU A 251 2.98 14.51 -23.20
C GLU A 251 2.79 12.99 -23.41
N PHE A 252 3.58 12.21 -22.66
CA PHE A 252 3.09 10.98 -22.07
C PHE A 252 3.17 11.14 -20.55
N ILE A 253 2.05 11.59 -19.99
CA ILE A 253 1.72 11.44 -18.57
C ILE A 253 1.09 10.05 -18.45
N LEU A 254 1.73 9.18 -17.68
CA LEU A 254 1.09 8.04 -16.99
C LEU A 254 1.42 8.18 -15.51
#